data_AF-A0A382VM86-F1
#
_entry.id   AF-A0A382VM86-F1
#
_cell.length_a   1.000
_cell.length_b   1.000
_cell.length_c   1.000
_cell.angle_alpha   90.00
_cell.angle_beta   90.00
_cell.angle_gamma   90.00
#
_symmetry.space_group_name_H-M   'P 1'
#
loop_
_entity.id
_entity.type
_entity.pdbx_description
1 polymer ?
#
loop_
_entity_poly.entity_id
_entity_poly.type
_entity_poly.pdbx_seq_one_letter_code
_entity_poly.pdbx_strand_id
1 'polypeptide(L)' 'MGTNALALQFHLELRSADATRITEACPGDLTPGPYVQQPSRFTSSSERFHQANMLMDSLLELLEKES' A
#
# COMPACT_ATOMS: atom_id res chain seq x y z
N MET A 1 -20.31 11.19 16.00
CA MET A 1 -19.47 10.66 14.92
C MET A 1 -18.81 11.84 14.22
N GLY A 2 -17.51 11.76 13.91
CA GLY A 2 -16.80 12.84 13.23
C GLY A 2 -17.22 12.96 11.77
N THR A 3 -17.20 14.19 11.24
CA THR A 3 -17.59 14.49 9.84
C THR A 3 -16.47 14.19 8.84
N ASN A 4 -15.23 14.02 9.31
CA ASN A 4 -14.05 13.79 8.49
C ASN A 4 -13.52 12.38 8.72
N ALA A 5 -14.13 11.39 8.06
CA ALA A 5 -13.70 10.00 8.11
C ALA A 5 -13.40 9.48 6.70
N LEU A 6 -12.22 8.90 6.52
CA LEU A 6 -11.81 8.25 5.27
C LEU A 6 -11.36 6.83 5.57
N ALA A 7 -11.81 5.87 4.75
CA ALA A 7 -11.39 4.48 4.81
C ALA A 7 -10.90 4.05 3.42
N LEU A 8 -9.72 3.44 3.36
CA LEU A 8 -9.12 2.94 2.13
C LEU A 8 -8.96 1.42 2.24
N GLN A 9 -9.46 0.69 1.25
CA GLN A 9 -9.27 -0.76 1.16
C GLN A 9 -7.88 -1.13 0.60
N PHE A 10 -7.25 -0.23 -0.13
CA PHE A 10 -5.92 -0.40 -0.70
C PHE A 10 -4.86 0.30 0.17
N HIS A 11 -3.60 -0.13 -0.02
CA HIS A 11 -2.50 0.25 0.86
C HIS A 11 -1.56 1.25 0.18
N LEU A 12 -1.73 2.54 0.48
CA LEU A 12 -0.79 3.58 0.03
C LEU A 12 0.44 3.69 0.94
N GLU A 13 0.36 3.12 2.15
CA GLU A 13 1.37 3.19 3.20
C GLU A 13 2.49 2.15 3.05
N LEU A 14 2.29 1.14 2.20
CA LEU A 14 3.26 0.06 2.04
C LEU A 14 4.57 0.60 1.46
N ARG A 15 5.68 0.09 2.01
CA ARG A 15 7.02 0.24 1.42
C ARG A 15 7.46 -1.10 0.86
N SER A 16 8.42 -1.08 -0.08
CA SER A 16 8.94 -2.31 -0.69
C SER A 16 9.43 -3.33 0.34
N ALA A 17 10.11 -2.86 1.39
CA ALA A 17 10.58 -3.72 2.48
C ALA A 17 9.44 -4.38 3.28
N ASP A 18 8.32 -3.68 3.48
CA ASP A 18 7.17 -4.24 4.18
C ASP A 18 6.45 -5.28 3.30
N ALA A 19 6.30 -4.98 2.00
CA ALA A 19 5.76 -5.90 1.02
C ALA A 19 6.57 -7.21 0.94
N THR A 20 7.91 -7.12 0.96
CA THR A 20 8.79 -8.30 1.02
C THR A 20 8.53 -9.12 2.28
N ARG A 21 8.50 -8.49 3.45
CA ARG A 21 8.22 -9.21 4.71
C ARG A 21 6.87 -9.91 4.71
N ILE A 22 5.83 -9.30 4.13
CA ILE A 22 4.51 -9.92 3.99
C ILE A 22 4.59 -11.17 3.12
N THR A 23 5.31 -11.10 2.00
CA THR A 23 5.47 -12.27 1.11
C THR A 23 6.24 -13.42 1.76
N GLU A 24 7.19 -13.11 2.64
CA GLU A 24 7.98 -14.10 3.39
C GLU A 24 7.17 -14.72 4.54
N ALA A 25 6.33 -13.93 5.21
CA ALA A 25 5.51 -14.40 6.33
C ALA A 25 4.33 -15.26 5.87
N CYS A 26 3.73 -14.94 4.72
CA CYS A 26 2.52 -15.58 4.22
C CYS A 26 2.70 -16.15 2.80
N PRO A 27 3.62 -17.12 2.58
CA PRO A 27 3.89 -17.63 1.24
C PRO A 27 2.67 -18.35 0.62
N GLY A 28 1.75 -18.85 1.45
CA GLY A 28 0.51 -19.52 1.01
C GLY A 28 -0.59 -18.58 0.53
N ASP A 29 -0.53 -17.28 0.84
CA ASP A 29 -1.58 -16.33 0.46
C ASP A 29 -1.43 -15.83 -0.99
N LEU A 30 -0.29 -16.11 -1.61
CA LEU A 30 0.04 -15.71 -2.98
C LEU A 30 -0.25 -16.83 -3.98
N THR A 31 -1.31 -17.60 -3.75
CA THR A 31 -1.79 -18.61 -4.70
C THR A 31 -2.12 -17.96 -6.06
N PRO A 32 -1.73 -18.56 -7.19
CA PRO A 32 -1.98 -17.99 -8.51
C PRO A 32 -3.46 -17.65 -8.75
N GLY A 33 -3.71 -16.45 -9.27
CA GLY A 33 -5.03 -15.95 -9.60
C GLY A 33 -4.94 -14.75 -10.55
N PRO A 34 -6.07 -14.33 -11.16
CA PRO A 34 -6.08 -13.29 -12.21
C PRO A 34 -5.54 -11.93 -11.74
N TYR A 35 -5.62 -11.65 -10.43
CA TYR A 35 -5.17 -10.40 -9.82
C TYR A 35 -4.06 -10.61 -8.77
N VAL A 36 -3.54 -11.83 -8.64
CA VAL A 36 -2.46 -12.16 -7.71
C VAL A 36 -1.14 -12.06 -8.44
N GLN A 37 -0.31 -11.09 -8.05
CA GLN A 37 1.01 -10.91 -8.62
C GLN A 37 2.04 -11.82 -7.94
N GLN A 38 3.02 -12.27 -8.71
CA GLN A 38 4.18 -12.97 -8.15
C GLN A 38 5.00 -12.01 -7.27
N PRO A 39 5.50 -12.44 -6.09
CA PRO A 39 6.26 -11.62 -5.15
C PRO A 39 7.32 -10.74 -5.82
N SER A 40 8.18 -11.37 -6.62
CA SER A 40 9.32 -10.74 -7.29
C SER A 40 8.93 -9.60 -8.24
N ARG A 41 7.69 -9.61 -8.75
CA ARG A 41 7.22 -8.61 -9.71
C ARG A 41 6.84 -7.30 -9.05
N PHE A 42 6.30 -7.32 -7.84
CA PHE A 42 5.91 -6.10 -7.14
C PHE A 42 6.94 -5.63 -6.13
N THR A 43 7.66 -6.53 -5.46
CA THR A 43 8.71 -6.13 -4.49
C THR A 43 9.90 -5.45 -5.14
N SER A 44 10.17 -5.71 -6.43
CA SER A 44 11.23 -5.06 -7.22
C SER A 44 10.87 -3.64 -7.69
N SER A 45 9.62 -3.20 -7.57
CA SER A 45 9.17 -1.92 -8.11
C SER A 45 9.17 -0.83 -7.04
N SER A 46 10.36 -0.43 -6.58
CA SER A 46 10.54 0.61 -5.55
C SER A 46 9.89 1.95 -5.91
N GLU A 47 9.91 2.33 -7.20
CA GLU A 47 9.30 3.56 -7.69
C GLU A 47 7.78 3.60 -7.46
N ARG A 48 7.08 2.47 -7.63
CA ARG A 48 5.62 2.40 -7.42
C ARG A 48 5.23 2.64 -5.97
N PHE A 49 6.00 2.07 -5.04
CA PHE A 49 5.79 2.34 -3.61
C PHE A 49 6.04 3.80 -3.28
N HIS A 50 7.12 4.38 -3.83
CA HIS A 50 7.42 5.80 -3.62
C HIS A 50 6.28 6.71 -4.10
N GLN A 51 5.75 6.47 -5.30
CA GLN A 51 4.62 7.22 -5.84
C GLN A 51 3.34 7.08 -4.98
N ALA A 52 3.06 5.86 -4.48
CA ALA A 52 1.93 5.63 -3.58
C ALA A 52 2.10 6.36 -2.24
N ASN A 53 3.31 6.36 -1.68
CA ASN A 53 3.60 7.06 -0.43
C ASN A 53 3.49 8.59 -0.60
N MET A 54 3.95 9.17 -1.73
CA MET A 54 3.73 10.59 -2.03
C MET A 54 2.24 10.97 -2.09
N LEU A 55 1.40 10.08 -2.62
CA LEU A 55 -0.05 10.28 -2.62
C LEU A 55 -0.62 10.23 -1.19
N MET A 56 -0.11 9.33 -0.34
CA MET A 56 -0.48 9.27 1.06
C MET A 56 -0.13 10.56 1.80
N ASP A 57 1.08 11.09 1.60
CA ASP A 57 1.51 12.36 2.19
C ASP A 57 0.58 13.50 1.76
N SER A 58 0.29 13.59 0.47
CA SER A 58 -0.63 14.60 -0.07
C SER A 58 -2.04 14.49 0.52
N LEU A 59 -2.52 13.26 0.70
CA LEU A 59 -3.83 12.99 1.30
C LEU A 59 -3.87 13.41 2.78
N LEU A 60 -2.83 13.09 3.54
CA LEU A 60 -2.74 13.46 4.96
C LEU A 60 -2.66 14.98 5.13
N GLU A 61 -1.88 15.68 4.29
CA GLU A 61 -1.83 17.15 4.31
C GLU A 61 -3.19 17.79 4.05
N LEU A 62 -4.00 17.21 3.16
CA LEU A 62 -5.35 17.69 2.89
C LEU A 62 -6.28 17.46 4.08
N LEU A 63 -6.25 16.26 4.67
CA LEU A 63 -7.06 15.93 5.83
C LEU A 63 -6.71 16.80 7.04
N GLU A 64 -5.43 17.11 7.25
CA GLU A 64 -4.97 18.01 8.30
C GLU A 64 -5.48 19.44 8.10
N LYS A 65 -5.47 19.95 6.86
CA LYS A 65 -5.99 21.30 6.54
C LYS A 65 -7.50 21.44 6.74
N GLU A 66 -8.26 20.36 6.57
CA GLU A 66 -9.72 20.31 6.71
C GLU A 66 -10.17 19.96 8.14
N SER A 67 -9.21 19.80 9.08
CA SER A 67 -9.46 19.44 10.49
C SER A 67 -9.67 20.63 11.42
#